data_AF-A0A536KRB6-F1
#
_entry.id   AF-A0A536KRB6-F1
#
_cell.length_a   1.000
_cell.length_b   1.000
_cell.length_c   1.000
_cell.angle_alpha   90.00
_cell.angle_beta   90.00
_cell.angle_gamma   90.00
#
_symmetry.space_group_name_H-M   'P 1'
#
loop_
_entity.id
_entity.type
_entity.pdbx_description
1 polymer ?
#
loop_
_entity_poly.entity_id
_entity_poly.type
_entity_poly.pdbx_seq_one_letter_code
_entity_poly.pdbx_strand_id
1 'polypeptide(L)' 'MAVLPILTQEAPILRQKAKRVARVDSSIRKLIDDMV' A
#
# COMPACT_ATOMS: atom_id res chain seq x y z
N MET A 1 10.95 -7.05 -2.93
CA MET A 1 11.37 -6.63 -1.59
C MET A 1 12.11 -5.32 -1.68
N ALA A 2 11.36 -4.24 -1.82
CA ALA A 2 11.80 -2.89 -1.55
C ALA A 2 11.25 -2.48 -0.18
N VAL A 3 12.04 -1.76 0.63
CA VAL A 3 11.54 -1.21 1.89
C VAL A 3 10.75 0.07 1.58
N LEU A 4 9.44 0.05 1.84
CA LEU A 4 8.58 1.20 1.64
C LEU A 4 8.53 2.06 2.92
N PRO A 5 8.65 3.40 2.82
CA PRO A 5 8.59 4.25 4.00
C PRO A 5 7.18 4.26 4.60
N ILE A 6 7.11 4.14 5.93
CA ILE A 6 5.85 4.26 6.67
C ILE A 6 5.52 5.75 6.85
N LEU A 7 4.31 6.14 6.48
CA LEU A 7 3.83 7.51 6.66
C LEU A 7 3.40 7.77 8.11
N THR A 8 3.63 8.98 8.59
CA THR A 8 3.22 9.45 9.93
C THR A 8 1.93 10.27 9.86
N GLN A 9 1.33 10.57 11.02
CA GLN A 9 -0.03 11.14 11.17
C GLN A 9 -0.29 12.45 10.40
N GLU A 10 0.75 13.17 10.02
CA GLU A 10 0.66 14.43 9.27
C GLU A 10 0.27 14.22 7.81
N ALA A 11 0.47 13.01 7.26
CA ALA A 11 0.22 12.71 5.86
C ALA A 11 -1.29 12.69 5.55
N PRO A 12 -1.83 13.61 4.72
CA PRO A 12 -3.27 13.71 4.45
C PRO A 12 -3.85 12.49 3.74
N ILE A 13 -3.03 11.70 3.04
CA ILE A 13 -3.43 10.45 2.39
C ILE A 13 -3.96 9.41 3.40
N LEU A 14 -3.50 9.45 4.66
CA LEU A 14 -3.96 8.55 5.72
C LEU A 14 -5.40 8.81 6.15
N ARG A 15 -5.96 9.98 5.80
CA ARG A 15 -7.36 10.34 6.06
C ARG A 15 -8.29 9.97 4.90
N GLN A 16 -7.73 9.47 3.80
CA GLN A 16 -8.50 9.09 2.61
C GLN A 16 -8.89 7.61 2.70
N LYS A 17 -10.16 7.30 2.40
CA LYS A 17 -10.64 5.91 2.37
C LYS A 17 -10.00 5.17 1.19
N ALA A 18 -9.34 4.05 1.45
CA ALA A 18 -8.78 3.19 0.42
C ALA A 18 -9.86 2.65 -0.52
N LYS A 19 -9.52 2.49 -1.81
CA LYS A 19 -10.40 1.89 -2.81
C LYS A 19 -10.32 0.37 -2.74
N ARG A 20 -11.40 -0.31 -3.14
CA ARG A 20 -11.41 -1.76 -3.31
C ARG A 20 -10.53 -2.14 -4.50
N VAL A 21 -9.62 -3.09 -4.30
CA VAL A 21 -8.85 -3.69 -5.38
C VAL A 21 -9.76 -4.66 -6.15
N ALA A 22 -9.93 -4.44 -7.45
CA ALA A 22 -10.83 -5.25 -8.28
C ALA A 22 -10.25 -6.63 -8.64
N ARG A 23 -8.93 -6.73 -8.77
CA ARG A 23 -8.21 -7.96 -9.10
C ARG A 23 -6.86 -7.99 -8.40
N VAL A 24 -6.49 -9.14 -7.87
CA VAL A 24 -5.14 -9.39 -7.36
C VAL A 24 -4.31 -10.01 -8.49
N ASP A 25 -3.43 -9.21 -9.07
CA ASP A 25 -2.46 -9.63 -10.08
C ASP A 25 -1.04 -9.68 -9.50
N SER A 26 -0.05 -9.93 -10.35
CA SER A 26 1.36 -10.01 -9.95
C SER A 26 1.90 -8.71 -9.36
N SER A 27 1.35 -7.55 -9.74
CA SER A 27 1.77 -6.26 -9.18
C SER A 27 1.28 -6.08 -7.74
N ILE A 28 0.03 -6.49 -7.46
CA ILE A 28 -0.53 -6.46 -6.10
C ILE A 28 0.16 -7.50 -5.23
N ARG A 29 0.49 -8.68 -5.76
CA ARG A 29 1.28 -9.68 -5.04
C ARG A 29 2.64 -9.11 -4.63
N LYS A 30 3.34 -8.46 -5.55
CA LYS A 30 4.63 -7.80 -5.25
C LYS A 30 4.50 -6.73 -4.17
N LEU A 31 3.44 -5.92 -4.20
CA LEU A 31 3.20 -4.91 -3.16
C LEU A 31 3.02 -5.55 -1.77
N ILE A 32 2.31 -6.68 -1.69
CA ILE A 32 2.16 -7.43 -0.43
C ILE A 32 3.53 -7.92 0.06
N ASP A 33 4.36 -8.47 -0.84
CA ASP A 33 5.69 -8.96 -0.51
C ASP A 33 6.66 -7.83 -0.11
N ASP A 34 6.41 -6.59 -0.53
CA ASP A 34 7.17 -5.41 -0.11
C ASP A 34 6.69 -4.84 1.25
N MET A 35 5.52 -5.28 1.75
CA MET A 35 4.92 -4.81 3.01
C MET A 35 5.18 -5.71 4.23
N VAL A 36 5.66 -6.94 4.02
CA VAL A 36 5.98 -7.94 5.07
C VAL A 36 7.47 -7.95 5.34
#